data_AF-A0A8H2VHR4-F1
#
_entry.id   AF-A0A8H2VHR4-F1
#
_cell.length_a   1.000
_cell.length_b   1.000
_cell.length_c   1.000
_cell.angle_alpha   90.00
_cell.angle_beta   90.00
_cell.angle_gamma   90.00
#
_symmetry.space_group_name_H-M   'P 1'
#
loop_
_entity.id
_entity.type
_entity.pdbx_description
1 polymer ?
#
loop_
_entity_poly.entity_id
_entity_poly.type
_entity_poly.pdbx_seq_one_letter_code
_entity_poly.pdbx_strand_id
1 'polypeptide(L)' 'MAEATGNDSKPAEDKPKPCCVCKPEKEVRDQCLLFNGTEGKGAEKCKEFIEKYKECMKGYGFEI' A
#
# COMPACT_ATOMS: atom_id res chain seq x y z
N MET A 1 8.39 2.16 -38.29
CA MET A 1 9.26 1.31 -37.45
C MET A 1 9.29 1.94 -36.06
N ALA A 2 8.70 1.46 -34.97
CA ALA A 2 7.78 0.35 -34.69
C ALA A 2 6.88 0.81 -33.53
N GLU A 3 5.65 0.30 -33.53
CA GLU A 3 4.57 0.59 -32.58
C GLU A 3 4.72 -0.23 -31.28
N ALA A 4 4.12 0.25 -30.20
CA ALA A 4 3.54 -0.60 -29.16
C ALA A 4 2.27 0.04 -28.59
N THR A 5 1.16 -0.16 -29.29
CA THR A 5 -0.21 -0.28 -28.73
C THR A 5 -0.19 -1.35 -27.62
N GLY A 6 -0.78 -1.20 -26.42
CA GLY A 6 -2.19 -0.96 -26.12
C GLY A 6 -2.76 -2.17 -25.36
N ASN A 7 -3.42 -1.98 -24.21
CA ASN A 7 -4.61 -2.74 -23.76
C ASN A 7 -5.16 -2.11 -22.45
N ASP A 8 -6.18 -1.27 -22.52
CA ASP A 8 -7.62 -1.58 -22.43
C ASP A 8 -8.14 -1.97 -21.02
N SER A 9 -8.79 -0.98 -20.41
CA SER A 9 -10.12 -1.04 -19.79
C SER A 9 -10.56 -2.32 -19.04
N LYS A 10 -10.82 -2.17 -17.74
CA LYS A 10 -12.04 -2.76 -17.16
C LYS A 10 -12.63 -1.87 -16.05
N PRO A 11 -13.88 -1.39 -16.17
CA PRO A 11 -14.65 -0.86 -15.05
C PRO A 11 -15.08 -2.05 -14.19
N ALA A 12 -14.31 -2.37 -13.15
CA ALA A 12 -14.71 -3.35 -12.14
C ALA A 12 -15.39 -2.60 -10.99
N GLU A 13 -16.69 -2.40 -11.15
CA GLU A 13 -17.72 -2.59 -10.12
C GLU A 13 -17.28 -2.39 -8.65
N ASP A 14 -17.62 -1.23 -8.09
CA ASP A 14 -17.94 -0.90 -6.68
C ASP A 14 -17.22 -1.65 -5.53
N LYS A 15 -15.97 -2.07 -5.70
CA LYS A 15 -15.11 -2.52 -4.59
C LYS A 15 -13.96 -1.55 -4.46
N PRO A 16 -13.92 -0.74 -3.38
CA PRO A 16 -12.81 0.19 -3.17
C PRO A 16 -11.53 -0.61 -3.16
N LYS A 17 -10.63 -0.30 -4.11
CA LYS A 17 -9.31 -0.92 -4.16
C LYS A 17 -8.66 -0.74 -2.78
N PRO A 18 -7.97 -1.76 -2.22
CA PRO A 18 -7.37 -1.67 -0.88
C PRO A 18 -6.38 -0.51 -0.73
N CYS A 19 -5.90 0.04 -1.84
CA CYS A 19 -5.13 1.27 -1.87
C CYS A 19 -5.91 2.56 -1.55
N CYS A 20 -7.23 2.54 -1.34
CA CYS A 20 -8.03 3.74 -1.05
C CYS A 20 -8.47 3.88 0.40
N VAL A 21 -8.41 2.81 1.21
CA VAL A 21 -8.90 2.83 2.60
C VAL A 21 -7.82 3.25 3.59
N CYS A 22 -6.58 2.80 3.41
CA CYS A 22 -5.46 3.08 4.33
C CYS A 22 -4.29 3.77 3.61
N LYS A 23 -4.62 4.67 2.67
CA LYS A 23 -3.68 5.52 1.93
C LYS A 23 -2.71 6.28 2.85
N PRO A 24 -3.19 7.02 3.87
CA PRO A 24 -2.30 7.76 4.77
C PRO A 24 -1.36 6.82 5.54
N GLU A 25 -1.86 5.73 6.13
CA GLU A 25 -0.97 4.76 6.81
C GLU A 25 0.05 4.13 5.87
N LYS A 26 -0.35 3.82 4.62
CA LYS A 26 0.57 3.29 3.61
C LYS A 26 1.66 4.28 3.26
N GLU A 27 1.32 5.55 3.03
CA GLU A 27 2.28 6.60 2.71
C GLU A 27 3.28 6.82 3.86
N VAL A 28 2.79 6.88 5.11
CA VAL A 28 3.66 7.02 6.27
C VAL A 28 4.59 5.81 6.43
N ARG A 29 4.09 4.59 6.20
CA ARG A 29 4.91 3.37 6.18
C ARG A 29 5.97 3.44 5.09
N ASP A 30 5.59 3.77 3.85
CA ASP A 30 6.52 3.87 2.72
C ASP A 30 7.57 4.94 2.96
N GLN A 31 7.17 6.13 3.45
CA GLN A 31 8.10 7.17 3.85
C GLN A 31 9.03 6.68 4.95
N CYS A 32 8.51 6.02 6.00
CA CYS A 32 9.34 5.48 7.06
C CYS A 32 10.38 4.48 6.53
N LEU A 33 9.97 3.54 5.67
CA LEU A 33 10.84 2.55 5.06
C LEU A 33 11.85 3.21 4.11
N LEU A 34 11.47 4.28 3.42
CA LEU A 34 12.37 5.07 2.58
C LEU A 34 13.43 5.82 3.41
N PHE A 35 13.05 6.37 4.58
CA PHE A 35 13.95 7.11 5.45
C PHE A 35 14.84 6.23 6.32
N ASN A 36 14.34 5.08 6.77
CA ASN A 36 15.07 4.21 7.70
C ASN A 36 15.62 2.94 7.03
N GLY A 37 15.20 2.64 5.80
CA GLY A 37 15.50 1.41 5.10
C GLY A 37 14.54 0.27 5.46
N THR A 38 14.37 -0.67 4.52
CA THR A 38 13.56 -1.88 4.70
C THR A 38 14.28 -2.98 5.47
N GLU A 39 15.53 -2.77 5.87
CA GLU A 39 16.39 -3.78 6.47
C GLU A 39 16.90 -3.36 7.86
N GLY A 40 17.12 -4.35 8.73
CA GLY A 40 17.62 -4.15 10.08
C GLY A 40 16.72 -3.26 10.94
N LYS A 41 17.32 -2.29 11.62
CA LYS A 41 16.63 -1.40 12.59
C LYS A 41 15.59 -0.48 11.95
N GLY A 42 15.65 -0.28 10.63
CA GLY A 42 14.68 0.55 9.92
C GLY A 42 13.30 -0.08 9.83
N ALA A 43 13.25 -1.38 9.52
CA ALA A 43 12.01 -2.15 9.53
C ALA A 43 11.38 -2.21 10.94
N GLU A 44 12.20 -2.31 11.98
CA GLU A 44 11.73 -2.29 13.37
C GLU A 44 11.11 -0.94 13.76
N LYS A 45 11.72 0.17 13.31
CA LYS A 45 11.18 1.52 13.50
C LYS A 45 9.85 1.72 12.77
N CYS A 46 9.71 1.13 11.60
CA CYS A 46 8.50 1.25 10.79
C CYS A 46 7.42 0.24 11.16
N LYS A 47 7.69 -0.65 12.12
CA LYS A 47 6.76 -1.68 12.57
C LYS A 47 5.46 -1.10 13.10
N GLU A 48 5.52 0.02 13.83
CA GLU A 48 4.34 0.77 14.26
C GLU A 48 3.43 1.17 13.08
N PHE A 49 4.02 1.72 12.01
CA PHE A 49 3.26 2.14 10.83
C PHE A 49 2.72 0.95 10.03
N ILE A 50 3.45 -0.17 9.99
CA ILE A 50 2.99 -1.42 9.37
C ILE A 50 1.78 -1.99 10.13
N GLU A 51 1.85 -2.03 11.46
CA GLU A 51 0.75 -2.51 12.32
C GLU A 51 -0.48 -1.62 12.14
N LYS A 52 -0.31 -0.28 12.12
CA LYS A 52 -1.40 0.67 11.86
C LYS A 52 -2.06 0.46 10.49
N TYR A 53 -1.27 0.24 9.45
CA TYR A 53 -1.77 -0.07 8.11
C TYR A 53 -2.57 -1.39 8.09
N LYS A 54 -2.08 -2.42 8.79
CA LYS A 54 -2.79 -3.70 8.94
C LYS A 54 -4.08 -3.57 9.74
N GLU A 55 -4.07 -2.84 10.85
CA GLU A 55 -5.26 -2.57 11.66
C GLU A 55 -6.32 -1.83 10.86
N CYS A 56 -5.91 -0.81 10.09
CA CYS A 56 -6.81 -0.10 9.21
C CYS A 56 -7.45 -1.06 8.20
N MET A 57 -6.66 -1.87 7.47
CA MET A 57 -7.23 -2.79 6.48
C MET A 57 -8.09 -3.89 7.10
N LYS A 58 -7.72 -4.38 8.30
CA LYS A 58 -8.53 -5.31 9.08
C LYS A 58 -9.89 -4.71 9.46
N GLY A 59 -9.95 -3.43 9.79
CA GLY A 59 -11.20 -2.70 10.06
C GLY A 59 -12.13 -2.64 8.85
N TYR A 60 -11.58 -2.69 7.63
CA TYR A 60 -12.33 -2.76 6.38
C TYR A 60 -12.59 -4.20 5.88
N GLY A 61 -12.16 -5.22 6.62
CA GLY A 61 -12.34 -6.62 6.25
C GLY A 61 -11.32 -7.17 5.24
N PHE A 62 -10.18 -6.50 5.07
CA PHE A 62 -9.07 -6.95 4.23
C PHE A 62 -7.88 -7.37 5.11
N GLU A 63 -7.50 -8.65 5.07
CA GLU A 63 -6.35 -9.18 5.81
C GLU A 63 -5.11 -9.27 4.87
N ILE A 64 -3.96 -8.76 5.31
CA ILE A 64 -2.70 -8.61 4.52
C ILE A 64 -1.47 -9.09 5.28
#